data_AF-A0A0S4QYY5-F1
#
_entry.id   AF-A0A0S4QYY5-F1
#
_cell.length_a   1.000
_cell.length_b   1.000
_cell.length_c   1.000
_cell.angle_alpha   90.00
_cell.angle_beta   90.00
_cell.angle_gamma   90.00
#
_symmetry.space_group_name_H-M   'P 1'
#
loop_
_entity.id
_entity.type
_entity.pdbx_description
1 polymer ?
#
loop_
_entity_poly.entity_id
_entity_poly.type
_entity_poly.pdbx_seq_one_letter_code
_entity_poly.pdbx_strand_id
1 'polypeptide(L)'
;MMEAIIGAGAALLGTLAGGLAQWAAARATRTTAERQARHTAVATLTAALAAHRTAMWVREDARLTGANPAGLAGLRAASHTTRAAITVPLTELCLTAPDLADTARAAAAATYALRHPADHTQLTAAREAALAAERTLVDTAARR
;
A
#
# COMPACT_ATOMS: atom_id res chain seq x y z
N MET A 1 -4.11 63.72 -1.50
CA MET A 1 -4.02 62.83 -2.67
C MET A 1 -2.86 61.82 -2.55
N MET A 2 -1.66 62.23 -2.11
CA MET A 2 -0.48 61.36 -1.97
C MET A 2 -0.66 60.23 -0.93
N GLU A 3 -1.26 60.51 0.24
CA GLU A 3 -1.50 59.49 1.28
C GLU A 3 -2.48 58.38 0.86
N ALA A 4 -3.50 58.71 0.06
CA ALA A 4 -4.46 57.72 -0.43
C ALA A 4 -3.83 56.71 -1.40
N ILE A 5 -2.85 57.16 -2.21
CA ILE A 5 -2.12 56.31 -3.14
C ILE A 5 -1.18 55.35 -2.37
N ILE A 6 -0.53 55.85 -1.32
CA ILE A 6 0.35 55.04 -0.46
C ILE A 6 -0.47 53.96 0.28
N GLY A 7 -1.62 54.34 0.85
CA GLY A 7 -2.51 53.39 1.54
C GLY A 7 -3.08 52.31 0.61
N ALA A 8 -3.52 52.70 -0.60
CA ALA A 8 -4.02 51.74 -1.60
C ALA A 8 -2.91 50.79 -2.09
N GLY A 9 -1.68 51.29 -2.29
CA GLY A 9 -0.52 50.48 -2.66
C GLY A 9 -0.14 49.47 -1.57
N ALA A 10 -0.12 49.89 -0.31
CA ALA A 10 0.14 49.01 0.83
C ALA A 10 -0.94 47.92 0.99
N ALA A 11 -2.21 48.28 0.80
CA ALA A 11 -3.32 47.32 0.84
C ALA A 11 -3.22 46.27 -0.27
N LEU A 12 -2.95 46.68 -1.52
CA LEU A 12 -2.77 45.77 -2.65
C LEU A 12 -1.58 44.82 -2.46
N LEU A 13 -0.45 45.34 -1.96
CA LEU A 13 0.71 44.52 -1.61
C LEU A 13 0.39 43.53 -0.49
N GLY A 14 -0.36 43.95 0.53
CA GLY A 14 -0.82 43.08 1.61
C GLY A 14 -1.75 41.96 1.12
N THR A 15 -2.69 42.26 0.23
CA THR A 15 -3.59 41.27 -0.37
C THR A 15 -2.83 40.28 -1.26
N LEU A 16 -1.89 40.75 -2.08
CA LEU A 16 -1.07 39.88 -2.93
C LEU A 16 -0.15 38.98 -2.11
N ALA A 17 0.53 39.52 -1.10
CA ALA A 17 1.38 38.73 -0.20
C ALA A 17 0.56 37.70 0.58
N GLY A 18 -0.62 38.09 1.09
CA GLY A 18 -1.55 37.19 1.75
C GLY A 18 -2.05 36.07 0.83
N GLY A 19 -2.42 36.40 -0.41
CA GLY A 19 -2.86 35.42 -1.41
C GLY A 19 -1.77 34.42 -1.80
N LEU A 20 -0.53 34.88 -1.97
CA LEU A 20 0.62 34.01 -2.25
C LEU A 20 0.93 33.08 -1.08
N ALA A 21 0.88 33.59 0.16
CA ALA A 21 1.09 32.79 1.36
C ALA A 21 -0.01 31.73 1.53
N GLN A 22 -1.28 32.09 1.31
CA GLN A 22 -2.41 31.16 1.34
C GLN A 22 -2.29 30.09 0.26
N TRP A 23 -1.89 30.46 -0.96
CA TRP A 23 -1.68 29.51 -2.04
C TRP A 23 -0.51 28.55 -1.77
N ALA A 24 0.60 29.05 -1.23
CA ALA A 24 1.73 28.23 -0.82
C ALA A 24 1.34 27.26 0.31
N ALA A 25 0.62 27.73 1.33
CA ALA A 25 0.11 26.91 2.41
C ALA A 25 -0.85 25.82 1.90
N ALA A 26 -1.80 26.18 1.04
CA ALA A 26 -2.74 25.22 0.45
C ALA A 26 -2.02 24.15 -0.39
N ARG A 27 -0.96 24.52 -1.12
CA ARG A 27 -0.13 23.55 -1.83
C ARG A 27 0.64 22.63 -0.89
N ALA A 28 1.27 23.17 0.16
CA ALA A 28 2.00 22.36 1.14
C ALA A 28 1.10 21.36 1.89
N THR A 29 -0.13 21.78 2.24
CA THR A 29 -1.12 20.90 2.85
C THR A 29 -1.53 19.79 1.89
N ARG A 30 -1.76 20.11 0.61
CA ARG A 30 -2.12 19.11 -0.41
C ARG A 30 -1.03 18.06 -0.61
N THR A 31 0.23 18.48 -0.77
CA THR A 31 1.36 17.55 -0.94
C THR A 31 1.56 16.65 0.28
N THR A 32 1.32 17.18 1.49
CA THR A 32 1.43 16.39 2.73
C THR A 32 0.31 15.36 2.83
N ALA A 33 -0.92 15.75 2.49
CA ALA A 33 -2.06 14.84 2.48
C ALA A 33 -1.91 13.72 1.45
N GLU A 34 -1.43 14.05 0.24
CA GLU A 34 -1.14 13.06 -0.82
C GLU A 34 -0.07 12.06 -0.39
N ARG A 35 1.03 12.54 0.22
CA ARG A 35 2.09 11.68 0.74
C ARG A 35 1.59 10.75 1.84
N GLN A 36 0.78 11.28 2.77
CA GLN A 36 0.20 10.49 3.84
C GLN A 36 -0.76 9.43 3.31
N ALA A 37 -1.63 9.78 2.36
CA ALA A 37 -2.55 8.84 1.71
C ALA A 37 -1.78 7.71 1.02
N ARG A 38 -0.69 8.05 0.31
CA ARG A 38 0.21 7.06 -0.31
C ARG A 38 0.82 6.11 0.72
N HIS A 39 1.36 6.62 1.82
CA HIS A 39 1.93 5.78 2.88
C HIS A 39 0.87 4.86 3.51
N THR A 40 -0.33 5.38 3.77
CA THR A 40 -1.44 4.60 4.30
C THR A 40 -1.86 3.51 3.32
N ALA A 41 -2.00 3.81 2.03
CA ALA A 41 -2.37 2.82 1.01
C ALA A 41 -1.32 1.69 0.90
N VAL A 42 -0.03 2.02 0.92
CA VAL A 42 1.06 1.03 0.93
C VAL A 42 0.98 0.17 2.20
N ALA A 43 0.83 0.78 3.38
CA ALA A 43 0.75 0.05 4.65
C ALA A 43 -0.48 -0.87 4.73
N THR A 44 -1.64 -0.43 4.23
CA THR A 44 -2.86 -1.25 4.19
C THR A 44 -2.68 -2.45 3.27
N LEU A 45 -2.07 -2.26 2.09
CA LEU A 45 -1.79 -3.37 1.17
C LEU A 45 -0.78 -4.36 1.79
N THR A 46 0.34 -3.90 2.34
CA THR A 46 1.34 -4.79 2.94
C THR A 46 0.78 -5.58 4.11
N ALA A 47 -0.08 -4.98 4.94
CA ALA A 47 -0.80 -5.68 6.00
C ALA A 47 -1.70 -6.80 5.45
N ALA A 48 -2.47 -6.54 4.38
CA ALA A 48 -3.32 -7.53 3.73
C ALA A 48 -2.50 -8.68 3.11
N LEU A 49 -1.37 -8.37 2.46
CA LEU A 49 -0.44 -9.35 1.91
C LEU A 49 0.17 -10.23 3.02
N ALA A 50 0.62 -9.63 4.13
CA ALA A 50 1.18 -10.37 5.26
C ALA A 50 0.15 -11.30 5.92
N ALA A 51 -1.10 -10.86 6.06
CA ALA A 51 -2.20 -11.68 6.56
C ALA A 51 -2.47 -12.88 5.64
N HIS A 52 -2.54 -12.65 4.32
CA HIS A 52 -2.75 -13.73 3.36
C HIS A 52 -1.57 -14.70 3.30
N ARG A 53 -0.33 -14.20 3.30
CA ARG A 53 0.89 -15.02 3.34
C ARG A 53 0.92 -15.93 4.57
N THR A 54 0.51 -15.41 5.73
CA THR A 54 0.42 -16.19 6.97
C THR A 54 -0.66 -17.27 6.88
N ALA A 55 -1.86 -16.92 6.39
CA ALA A 55 -2.93 -17.90 6.19
C ALA A 55 -2.53 -19.01 5.21
N MET A 56 -1.83 -18.64 4.12
CA MET A 56 -1.31 -19.60 3.14
C MET A 56 -0.23 -20.50 3.71
N TRP A 57 0.70 -19.96 4.50
CA TRP A 57 1.73 -20.75 5.17
C TRP A 57 1.10 -21.84 6.05
N VAL A 58 0.24 -21.45 6.98
CA VAL A 58 -0.40 -22.39 7.92
C VAL A 58 -1.21 -23.46 7.16
N ARG A 59 -1.93 -23.04 6.12
CA ARG A 59 -2.72 -23.95 5.29
C ARG A 59 -1.85 -24.97 4.56
N GLU A 60 -0.80 -24.53 3.89
CA GLU A 60 0.02 -25.41 3.04
C GLU A 60 0.96 -26.28 3.88
N ASP A 61 1.45 -25.78 5.00
CA ASP A 61 2.17 -26.58 6.02
C ASP A 61 1.29 -27.71 6.56
N ALA A 62 0.04 -27.42 6.95
CA ALA A 62 -0.92 -28.43 7.36
C ALA A 62 -1.22 -29.46 6.25
N ARG A 63 -1.26 -29.02 4.98
CA ARG A 63 -1.47 -29.95 3.85
C ARG A 63 -0.26 -30.86 3.65
N LEU A 64 0.95 -30.31 3.70
CA LEU A 64 2.19 -31.06 3.49
C LEU A 64 2.50 -32.02 4.64
N THR A 65 2.04 -31.73 5.86
CA THR A 65 2.13 -32.60 7.03
C THR A 65 1.02 -33.65 7.12
N GLY A 66 0.07 -33.64 6.18
CA GLY A 66 -1.00 -34.65 6.12
C GLY A 66 -2.14 -34.42 7.11
N ALA A 67 -2.43 -33.17 7.49
CA ALA A 67 -3.55 -32.83 8.36
C ALA A 67 -4.91 -33.33 7.80
N ASN A 68 -5.85 -33.59 8.71
CA ASN A 68 -7.15 -34.13 8.35
C ASN A 68 -7.98 -33.15 7.46
N PRO A 69 -8.93 -33.65 6.65
CA PRO A 69 -9.72 -32.81 5.75
C PRO A 69 -10.55 -31.72 6.44
N ALA A 70 -11.02 -31.96 7.67
CA ALA A 70 -11.84 -31.02 8.43
C ALA A 70 -11.04 -29.78 8.87
N GLY A 71 -9.81 -29.97 9.37
CA GLY A 71 -8.90 -28.88 9.69
C GLY A 71 -8.49 -28.08 8.46
N LEU A 72 -8.28 -28.76 7.33
CA LEU A 72 -7.98 -28.09 6.06
C LEU A 72 -9.14 -27.23 5.53
N ALA A 73 -10.40 -27.58 5.82
CA ALA A 73 -11.56 -26.79 5.38
C ALA A 73 -11.57 -25.39 6.03
N GLY A 74 -11.31 -25.30 7.34
CA GLY A 74 -11.21 -24.02 8.05
C GLY A 74 -10.05 -23.15 7.52
N LEU A 75 -8.88 -23.76 7.29
CA LEU A 75 -7.72 -23.06 6.73
C LEU A 75 -7.96 -22.59 5.28
N ARG A 76 -8.72 -23.34 4.49
CA ARG A 76 -9.17 -22.91 3.16
C ARG A 76 -10.07 -21.69 3.25
N ALA A 77 -11.07 -21.69 4.13
CA ALA A 77 -11.94 -20.53 4.34
C ALA A 77 -11.14 -19.28 4.74
N ALA A 78 -10.19 -19.40 5.69
CA ALA A 78 -9.30 -18.31 6.08
C ALA A 78 -8.45 -17.78 4.90
N SER A 79 -7.94 -18.68 4.04
CA SER A 79 -7.20 -18.29 2.84
C SER A 79 -8.08 -17.54 1.82
N HIS A 80 -9.37 -17.86 1.72
CA HIS A 80 -10.31 -17.14 0.85
C HIS A 80 -10.63 -15.75 1.39
N THR A 81 -10.91 -15.62 2.69
CA THR A 81 -11.17 -14.33 3.34
C THR A 81 -9.98 -13.38 3.19
N THR A 82 -8.78 -13.86 3.50
CA THR A 82 -7.56 -13.05 3.39
C THR A 82 -7.23 -12.69 1.94
N ARG A 83 -7.48 -13.58 0.98
CA ARG A 83 -7.33 -13.27 -0.45
C ARG A 83 -8.29 -12.17 -0.89
N ALA A 84 -9.55 -12.24 -0.48
CA ALA A 84 -10.55 -11.22 -0.81
C ALA A 84 -10.17 -9.85 -0.22
N ALA A 85 -9.58 -9.83 0.98
CA ALA A 85 -9.13 -8.61 1.65
C ALA A 85 -8.00 -7.87 0.93
N ILE A 86 -7.26 -8.51 0.01
CA ILE A 86 -6.20 -7.85 -0.79
C ILE A 86 -6.79 -6.96 -1.89
N THR A 87 -7.96 -7.30 -2.43
CA THR A 87 -8.51 -6.66 -3.65
C THR A 87 -8.70 -5.16 -3.49
N VAL A 88 -9.32 -4.73 -2.39
CA VAL A 88 -9.58 -3.30 -2.12
C VAL A 88 -8.29 -2.49 -2.01
N PRO A 89 -7.35 -2.82 -1.11
CA PRO A 89 -6.13 -2.02 -0.96
C PRO A 89 -5.21 -2.08 -2.19
N LEU A 90 -5.18 -3.20 -2.93
CA LEU A 90 -4.43 -3.26 -4.19
C LEU A 90 -5.03 -2.31 -5.23
N THR A 91 -6.36 -2.29 -5.35
CA THR A 91 -7.06 -1.41 -6.28
C THR A 91 -6.86 0.05 -5.90
N GLU A 92 -7.03 0.38 -4.62
CA GLU A 92 -6.83 1.73 -4.09
C GLU A 92 -5.41 2.24 -4.35
N LEU A 93 -4.39 1.43 -4.06
CA LEU A 93 -3.00 1.81 -4.32
C LEU A 93 -2.73 2.01 -5.81
N CYS A 94 -3.26 1.13 -6.69
CA CYS A 94 -3.07 1.29 -8.13
C CYS A 94 -3.74 2.55 -8.69
N LEU A 95 -4.86 2.99 -8.10
CA LEU A 95 -5.56 4.20 -8.51
C LEU A 95 -4.89 5.47 -7.96
N THR A 96 -4.38 5.43 -6.73
CA THR A 96 -3.82 6.60 -6.04
C THR A 96 -2.32 6.80 -6.26
N ALA A 97 -1.57 5.72 -6.51
CA ALA A 97 -0.14 5.74 -6.82
C ALA A 97 0.19 4.84 -8.01
N PRO A 98 -0.17 5.23 -9.25
CA PRO A 98 0.05 4.41 -10.45
C PRO A 98 1.52 4.04 -10.68
N ASP A 99 2.46 4.85 -10.21
CA ASP A 99 3.91 4.60 -10.27
C ASP A 99 4.35 3.38 -9.41
N LEU A 100 3.52 2.94 -8.46
CA LEU A 100 3.74 1.75 -7.64
C LEU A 100 2.99 0.52 -8.14
N ALA A 101 2.09 0.66 -9.12
CA ALA A 101 1.14 -0.38 -9.50
C ALA A 101 1.81 -1.71 -9.89
N ASP A 102 2.92 -1.64 -10.63
CA ASP A 102 3.63 -2.85 -11.07
C ASP A 102 4.28 -3.57 -9.89
N THR A 103 4.95 -2.85 -8.99
CA THR A 103 5.53 -3.44 -7.77
C THR A 103 4.46 -3.98 -6.83
N ALA A 104 3.30 -3.33 -6.75
CA ALA A 104 2.17 -3.78 -5.93
C ALA A 104 1.54 -5.08 -6.47
N ARG A 105 1.32 -5.15 -7.80
CA ARG A 105 0.83 -6.37 -8.46
C ARG A 105 1.83 -7.51 -8.35
N ALA A 106 3.13 -7.23 -8.48
CA ALA A 106 4.19 -8.22 -8.30
C ALA A 106 4.19 -8.80 -6.87
N ALA A 107 4.05 -7.95 -5.84
CA ALA A 107 3.95 -8.40 -4.45
C ALA A 107 2.70 -9.27 -4.21
N ALA A 108 1.55 -8.88 -4.77
CA ALA A 108 0.34 -9.69 -4.72
C ALA A 108 0.50 -11.04 -5.44
N ALA A 109 1.06 -11.04 -6.66
CA ALA A 109 1.30 -12.25 -7.43
C ALA A 109 2.25 -13.22 -6.70
N ALA A 110 3.35 -12.72 -6.13
CA ALA A 110 4.28 -13.51 -5.34
C ALA A 110 3.60 -14.10 -4.10
N THR A 111 2.71 -13.35 -3.44
CA THR A 111 1.94 -13.86 -2.29
C THR A 111 0.95 -14.97 -2.72
N TYR A 112 0.31 -14.84 -3.89
CA TYR A 112 -0.57 -15.88 -4.42
C TYR A 112 0.17 -17.15 -4.86
N ALA A 113 1.45 -17.03 -5.20
CA ALA A 113 2.30 -18.16 -5.60
C ALA A 113 2.63 -19.13 -4.45
N LEU A 114 2.34 -18.78 -3.18
CA LEU A 114 2.44 -19.72 -2.05
C LEU A 114 1.45 -20.89 -2.13
N ARG A 115 0.51 -20.87 -3.08
CA ARG A 115 -0.52 -21.90 -3.19
C ARG A 115 0.04 -23.16 -3.87
N HIS A 116 -0.24 -24.31 -3.26
CA HIS A 116 0.08 -25.65 -3.79
C HIS A 116 1.58 -25.93 -4.03
N PRO A 117 2.49 -25.64 -3.08
CA PRO A 117 3.89 -26.06 -3.18
C PRO A 117 4.01 -27.59 -3.19
N ALA A 118 4.99 -28.14 -3.91
CA ALA A 118 5.20 -29.60 -3.92
C ALA A 118 5.69 -30.12 -2.55
N ASP A 119 6.50 -29.31 -1.86
CA ASP A 119 7.16 -29.65 -0.60
C ASP A 119 7.44 -28.40 0.25
N HIS A 120 8.00 -28.60 1.46
CA HIS A 120 8.31 -27.50 2.38
C HIS A 120 9.42 -26.59 1.85
N THR A 121 10.34 -27.10 1.02
CA THR A 121 11.40 -26.29 0.40
C THR A 121 10.80 -25.28 -0.58
N GLN A 122 9.86 -25.71 -1.43
CA GLN A 122 9.12 -24.81 -2.31
C GLN A 122 8.23 -23.83 -1.55
N LEU A 123 7.60 -24.26 -0.45
CA LEU A 123 6.80 -23.36 0.40
C LEU A 123 7.67 -22.24 1.00
N THR A 124 8.84 -22.58 1.53
CA THR A 124 9.81 -21.60 2.05
C THR A 124 10.30 -20.68 0.94
N ALA A 125 10.70 -21.21 -0.21
CA ALA A 125 11.16 -20.40 -1.34
C ALA A 125 10.09 -19.41 -1.83
N ALA A 126 8.82 -19.85 -1.94
CA ALA A 126 7.71 -19.00 -2.31
C ALA A 126 7.46 -17.89 -1.27
N ARG A 127 7.57 -18.22 0.03
CA ARG A 127 7.46 -17.24 1.12
C ARG A 127 8.55 -16.17 1.04
N GLU A 128 9.80 -16.56 0.82
CA GLU A 128 10.92 -15.63 0.67
C GLU A 128 10.73 -14.73 -0.56
N ALA A 129 10.28 -15.29 -1.68
CA ALA A 129 9.97 -14.50 -2.88
C ALA A 129 8.86 -13.46 -2.62
N ALA A 130 7.81 -13.84 -1.87
CA ALA A 130 6.76 -12.90 -1.48
C ALA A 130 7.27 -11.78 -0.57
N LEU A 131 8.11 -12.09 0.41
CA LEU A 131 8.75 -11.11 1.29
C LEU A 131 9.66 -10.15 0.51
N ALA A 132 10.43 -10.66 -0.45
CA ALA A 132 11.30 -9.85 -1.30
C ALA A 132 10.51 -8.90 -2.20
N ALA A 133 9.38 -9.35 -2.77
CA ALA A 133 8.50 -8.51 -3.56
C ALA A 133 7.81 -7.42 -2.72
N GLU A 134 7.37 -7.76 -1.50
CA GLU A 134 6.82 -6.79 -0.53
C GLU A 134 7.86 -5.74 -0.14
N ARG A 135 9.11 -6.16 0.13
CA ARG A 135 10.24 -5.25 0.40
C ARG A 135 10.47 -4.30 -0.78
N THR A 136 10.47 -4.83 -2.01
CA THR A 136 10.65 -4.03 -3.23
C THR A 136 9.57 -2.96 -3.36
N LEU A 137 8.31 -3.28 -3.06
CA LEU A 137 7.21 -2.32 -3.02
C LEU A 137 7.48 -1.21 -1.99
N VAL A 138 7.82 -1.58 -0.75
CA VAL A 138 8.09 -0.62 0.34
C VAL A 138 9.28 0.28 0.01
N ASP A 139 10.37 -0.29 -0.49
CA ASP A 139 11.58 0.46 -0.84
C ASP A 139 11.32 1.40 -2.03
N THR A 140 10.49 0.99 -2.99
CA THR A 140 10.08 1.86 -4.11
C THR A 140 9.18 2.99 -3.63
N ALA A 141 8.28 2.73 -2.68
CA ALA A 141 7.45 3.76 -2.06
C ALA A 141 8.30 4.75 -1.23
N ALA A 142 9.34 4.29 -0.53
CA ALA A 142 10.19 5.13 0.31
C ALA A 142 11.10 6.09 -0.48
N ARG A 143 11.42 5.76 -1.74
CA ARG A 143 12.24 6.60 -2.62
C ARG A 143 11.46 7.71 -3.35
N ARG A 144 10.14 7.78 -3.16
CA ARG A 144 9.22 8.68 -3.87
C ARG A 144 8.60 9.66 -2.89
#